data_AF-A0A650CPA8-F1
#
_entry.id   AF-A0A650CPA8-F1
#
_cell.length_a   1.000
_cell.length_b   1.000
_cell.length_c   1.000
_cell.angle_alpha   90.00
_cell.angle_beta   90.00
_cell.angle_gamma   90.00
#
_symmetry.space_group_name_H-M   'P 1'
#
loop_
_entity.id
_entity.type
_entity.pdbx_description
1 polymer ?
#
loop_
_entity_poly.entity_id
_entity_poly.type
_entity_poly.pdbx_seq_one_letter_code
_entity_poly.pdbx_strand_id
1 'polypeptide(L)'
;MNWGKILGLVGALIFILIYLNYITITFHYGILQVENLRLLKSLNVSIVGANSSAIIIRINNPLNVSVTVCNISGKYLVFGKPIVIPPQTSKNITIGITNYQALVNQIKNNDEYISIKLKIQNTTITSVNLV
;
A
#
# COMPACT_ATOMS: atom_id res chain seq x y z
N MET A 1 28.55 44.62 31.51
CA MET A 1 27.59 43.78 30.76
C MET A 1 28.22 42.42 30.54
N ASN A 2 27.58 41.32 30.96
CA ASN A 2 28.21 39.99 30.90
C ASN A 2 27.95 39.34 29.53
N TRP A 3 28.76 39.72 28.54
CA TRP A 3 28.64 39.31 27.15
C TRP A 3 28.60 37.79 26.95
N GLY A 4 29.27 37.00 27.80
CA GLY A 4 29.20 35.54 27.76
C GLY A 4 27.81 34.98 28.04
N LYS A 5 27.06 35.60 28.97
CA LYS A 5 25.66 35.21 29.25
C LYS A 5 24.74 35.56 28.09
N ILE A 6 24.95 36.71 27.46
CA ILE A 6 24.16 37.17 26.30
C ILE A 6 24.40 36.23 25.11
N LEU A 7 25.66 35.92 24.80
CA LEU A 7 26.03 35.01 23.71
C LEU A 7 25.50 33.59 23.93
N GLY A 8 25.58 33.09 25.17
CA GLY A 8 25.01 31.77 25.52
C GLY A 8 23.50 31.72 25.32
N LEU A 9 22.79 32.79 25.68
CA LEU A 9 21.33 32.88 25.55
C LEU A 9 20.91 32.98 24.08
N VAL A 10 21.63 33.76 23.26
CA VAL A 10 21.41 33.84 21.81
C VAL A 10 21.69 32.50 21.12
N GLY A 11 22.79 31.82 21.48
CA GLY A 11 23.13 30.51 20.95
C GLY A 11 22.08 29.45 21.28
N ALA A 12 21.57 29.43 22.51
CA ALA A 12 20.48 28.54 22.90
C ALA A 12 19.21 28.81 22.10
N LEU A 13 18.87 30.09 21.86
CA LEU A 13 17.69 30.47 21.08
C LEU A 13 17.80 29.97 19.62
N ILE A 14 18.96 30.12 18.99
CA ILE A 14 19.22 29.66 17.63
C ILE A 14 19.09 28.14 17.55
N PHE A 15 19.67 27.41 18.50
CA PHE A 15 19.57 25.96 18.56
C PHE A 15 18.11 25.50 18.68
N ILE A 16 17.33 26.13 19.56
CA ILE A 16 15.90 25.83 19.72
C ILE A 16 15.14 26.06 18.41
N LEU A 17 15.39 27.17 17.71
CA LEU A 17 14.72 27.48 16.45
C LEU A 17 15.04 26.46 15.34
N ILE A 18 16.31 26.05 15.23
CA ILE A 18 16.72 25.01 14.27
C ILE A 18 16.02 23.69 14.61
N TYR A 19 15.98 23.32 15.90
CA TYR A 19 15.36 22.08 16.34
C TYR A 19 13.84 22.08 16.11
N LEU A 20 13.15 23.18 16.37
CA LEU A 20 11.72 23.33 16.08
C LEU A 20 11.42 23.24 14.58
N ASN A 21 12.29 23.81 13.74
CA ASN A 21 12.16 23.70 12.29
C ASN A 21 12.30 22.22 11.84
N TYR A 22 13.30 21.51 12.35
CA TYR A 22 13.50 20.08 12.06
C TYR A 22 12.29 19.23 12.46
N ILE A 23 11.73 19.46 13.65
CA ILE A 23 10.50 18.80 14.10
C ILE A 23 9.35 19.09 13.13
N THR A 24 9.16 20.36 12.75
CA THR A 24 8.06 20.78 11.86
C THR A 24 8.13 20.09 10.51
N ILE A 25 9.32 20.03 9.90
CA ILE A 25 9.56 19.32 8.64
C ILE A 25 9.24 17.82 8.78
N THR A 26 9.71 17.20 9.86
CA THR A 26 9.49 15.76 10.12
C THR A 26 8.00 15.44 10.29
N PHE A 27 7.27 16.26 11.05
CA PHE A 27 5.82 16.12 11.21
C PHE A 27 5.08 16.31 9.89
N HIS A 28 5.46 17.29 9.08
CA HIS A 28 4.85 17.52 7.77
C HIS A 28 4.97 16.29 6.87
N TYR A 29 6.16 15.70 6.76
CA TYR A 29 6.34 14.46 5.99
C TYR A 29 5.62 13.26 6.60
N GLY A 30 5.50 13.19 7.93
CA GLY A 30 4.71 12.17 8.61
C GLY A 30 3.21 12.26 8.27
N ILE A 31 2.64 13.47 8.29
CA ILE A 31 1.24 13.71 7.94
C ILE A 31 0.96 13.34 6.48
N LEU A 32 1.83 13.75 5.55
CA LEU A 32 1.69 13.39 4.13
C LEU A 32 1.68 11.87 3.91
N GLN A 33 2.49 11.11 4.65
CA GLN A 33 2.46 9.64 4.58
C GLN A 33 1.12 9.07 5.04
N VAL A 34 0.55 9.59 6.14
CA VAL A 34 -0.75 9.14 6.66
C VAL A 34 -1.90 9.53 5.72
N GLU A 35 -1.86 10.71 5.10
CA GLU A 35 -2.85 11.11 4.09
C GLU A 35 -2.80 10.20 2.85
N ASN A 36 -1.60 9.82 2.40
CA ASN A 36 -1.44 8.85 1.31
C ASN A 36 -2.00 7.47 1.68
N LEU A 37 -1.98 7.07 2.95
CA LEU A 37 -2.66 5.84 3.41
C LEU A 37 -4.19 5.95 3.32
N ARG A 38 -4.78 7.12 3.54
CA ARG A 38 -6.23 7.32 3.36
C ARG A 38 -6.65 7.13 1.91
N LEU A 39 -5.80 7.53 0.96
CA LEU A 39 -6.05 7.30 -0.46
C LEU A 39 -6.02 5.80 -0.84
N LEU A 40 -5.50 4.91 0.02
CA LEU A 40 -5.62 3.46 -0.20
C LEU A 40 -7.06 2.97 -0.10
N LYS A 41 -7.93 3.66 0.63
CA LYS A 41 -9.35 3.29 0.72
C LYS A 41 -10.07 3.40 -0.63
N SER A 42 -9.57 4.21 -1.55
CA SER A 42 -10.14 4.33 -2.91
C SER A 42 -9.55 3.32 -3.89
N LEU A 43 -8.50 2.60 -3.52
CA LEU A 43 -7.94 1.52 -4.31
C LEU A 43 -8.91 0.33 -4.27
N ASN A 44 -9.56 0.07 -5.39
CA ASN A 44 -10.63 -0.93 -5.49
C ASN A 44 -10.09 -2.15 -6.23
N VAL A 45 -10.29 -3.33 -5.62
CA VAL A 45 -10.05 -4.63 -6.24
C VAL A 45 -11.40 -5.32 -6.40
N SER A 46 -11.75 -5.68 -7.63
CA SER A 46 -12.97 -6.42 -7.93
C SER A 46 -12.68 -7.64 -8.80
N ILE A 47 -13.46 -8.70 -8.61
CA ILE A 47 -13.44 -9.85 -9.52
C ILE A 47 -14.33 -9.50 -10.72
N VAL A 48 -13.77 -9.58 -11.92
CA VAL A 48 -14.49 -9.26 -13.18
C VAL A 48 -14.76 -10.50 -14.04
N GLY A 49 -14.18 -11.65 -13.68
CA GLY A 49 -14.47 -12.93 -14.30
C GLY A 49 -13.76 -14.07 -13.59
N ALA A 50 -14.32 -15.27 -13.68
CA ALA A 50 -13.70 -16.49 -13.17
C ALA A 50 -14.10 -17.67 -14.05
N ASN A 51 -13.18 -18.59 -14.25
CA ASN A 51 -13.41 -19.89 -14.87
C ASN A 51 -12.60 -20.97 -14.14
N SER A 52 -12.62 -22.21 -14.63
CA SER A 52 -11.92 -23.34 -14.00
C SER A 52 -10.40 -23.22 -13.95
N SER A 53 -9.80 -22.36 -14.77
CA SER A 53 -8.34 -22.21 -14.88
C SER A 53 -7.82 -20.88 -14.33
N ALA A 54 -8.67 -19.87 -14.19
CA ALA A 54 -8.25 -18.53 -13.83
C ALA A 54 -9.34 -17.66 -13.20
N ILE A 55 -8.89 -16.71 -12.37
CA ILE A 55 -9.67 -15.58 -11.87
C ILE A 55 -9.10 -14.31 -12.51
N ILE A 56 -9.97 -13.46 -13.03
CA ILE A 56 -9.61 -12.14 -13.54
C ILE A 56 -10.07 -11.12 -12.51
N ILE A 57 -9.10 -10.42 -11.92
CA ILE A 57 -9.37 -9.28 -11.04
C ILE A 57 -9.08 -7.98 -11.80
N ARG A 58 -9.84 -6.94 -11.50
CA ARG A 58 -9.55 -5.57 -11.91
C ARG A 58 -9.10 -4.80 -10.69
N ILE A 59 -7.96 -4.16 -10.80
CA ILE A 59 -7.46 -3.21 -9.81
C ILE A 59 -7.55 -1.82 -10.41
N ASN A 60 -8.33 -0.95 -9.76
CA ASN A 60 -8.43 0.46 -10.11
C ASN A 60 -7.44 1.25 -9.25
N ASN A 61 -6.50 1.95 -9.89
CA ASN A 61 -5.57 2.86 -9.25
C ASN A 61 -6.03 4.32 -9.43
N PRO A 62 -6.73 4.90 -8.44
CA PRO A 62 -7.14 6.30 -8.51
C PRO A 62 -6.00 7.28 -8.13
N LEU A 63 -4.84 6.77 -7.72
CA LEU A 63 -3.75 7.60 -7.22
C LEU A 63 -3.01 8.29 -8.37
N ASN A 64 -2.38 9.43 -8.05
CA ASN A 64 -1.46 10.12 -8.95
C ASN A 64 -0.06 9.49 -9.00
N VAL A 65 0.09 8.28 -8.44
CA VAL A 65 1.34 7.51 -8.40
C VAL A 65 1.07 6.08 -8.84
N SER A 66 2.10 5.39 -9.32
CA SER A 66 1.97 3.98 -9.74
C SER A 66 1.81 3.05 -8.55
N VAL A 67 0.98 2.03 -8.71
CA VAL A 67 0.82 0.93 -7.75
C VAL A 67 1.45 -0.32 -8.35
N THR A 68 2.28 -1.03 -7.58
CA THR A 68 2.83 -2.33 -7.99
C THR A 68 2.16 -3.44 -7.23
N VAL A 69 1.50 -4.34 -7.94
CA VAL A 69 1.03 -5.62 -7.40
C VAL A 69 2.24 -6.54 -7.32
N CYS A 70 2.74 -6.77 -6.11
CA CYS A 70 3.93 -7.56 -5.87
C CYS A 70 3.62 -9.04 -5.84
N ASN A 71 2.49 -9.41 -5.21
CA ASN A 71 2.05 -10.80 -5.12
C ASN A 71 0.54 -10.88 -4.91
N ILE A 72 -0.05 -11.98 -5.38
CA ILE A 72 -1.40 -12.42 -5.02
C ILE A 72 -1.29 -13.89 -4.61
N SER A 73 -1.68 -14.21 -3.39
CA SER A 73 -1.56 -15.56 -2.85
C SER A 73 -2.87 -16.06 -2.27
N GLY A 74 -3.16 -17.34 -2.52
CA GLY A 74 -4.23 -18.15 -1.96
C GLY A 74 -3.82 -19.62 -2.11
N LYS A 75 -4.47 -20.56 -1.43
CA LYS A 75 -3.98 -21.95 -1.36
C LYS A 75 -3.90 -22.62 -2.74
N TYR A 76 -4.85 -22.28 -3.62
CA TYR A 76 -4.95 -22.83 -4.96
C TYR A 76 -4.74 -21.78 -6.06
N LEU A 77 -4.18 -20.62 -5.71
CA LEU A 77 -3.96 -19.51 -6.63
C LEU A 77 -2.47 -19.36 -6.95
N VAL A 78 -2.17 -19.11 -8.22
CA VAL A 78 -0.81 -18.85 -8.71
C VAL A 78 -0.77 -17.50 -9.39
N PHE A 79 0.07 -16.62 -8.87
CA PHE A 79 0.39 -15.34 -9.45
C PHE A 79 1.77 -15.39 -10.10
N GLY A 80 1.86 -14.94 -11.35
CA GLY A 80 3.07 -15.10 -12.16
C GLY A 80 4.20 -14.16 -11.74
N LYS A 81 4.08 -12.87 -12.06
CA LYS A 81 5.13 -11.87 -11.82
C LYS A 81 4.53 -10.55 -11.36
N PRO A 82 5.30 -9.68 -10.66
CA PRO A 82 4.83 -8.37 -10.26
C PRO A 82 4.31 -7.53 -11.44
N ILE A 83 3.24 -6.78 -11.21
CA ILE A 83 2.56 -5.97 -12.23
C ILE A 83 2.46 -4.53 -11.77
N VAL A 84 2.89 -3.59 -12.61
CA VAL A 84 2.71 -2.16 -12.40
C VAL A 84 1.39 -1.70 -13.00
N ILE A 85 0.65 -0.90 -12.22
CA ILE A 85 -0.58 -0.20 -12.58
C ILE A 85 -0.25 1.30 -12.57
N PRO A 86 -0.25 1.97 -13.74
CA PRO A 86 0.04 3.40 -13.84
C PRO A 86 -0.93 4.27 -13.02
N PRO A 87 -0.57 5.54 -12.75
CA PRO A 87 -1.47 6.51 -12.10
C PRO A 87 -2.79 6.64 -12.83
N GLN A 88 -3.90 6.81 -12.10
CA GLN A 88 -5.24 7.08 -12.64
C GLN A 88 -5.72 6.06 -13.70
N THR A 89 -5.29 4.80 -13.60
CA THR A 89 -5.68 3.74 -14.55
C THR A 89 -6.21 2.51 -13.84
N SER A 90 -6.94 1.68 -14.59
CA SER A 90 -7.37 0.35 -14.18
C SER A 90 -6.63 -0.72 -14.99
N LYS A 91 -6.31 -1.84 -14.33
CA LYS A 91 -5.70 -2.98 -15.01
C LYS A 91 -6.35 -4.30 -14.61
N ASN A 92 -6.63 -5.13 -15.62
CA ASN A 92 -7.06 -6.49 -15.41
C ASN A 92 -5.83 -7.39 -15.20
N ILE A 93 -5.91 -8.27 -14.19
CA ILE A 93 -4.86 -9.18 -13.79
C ILE A 93 -5.46 -10.58 -13.74
N THR A 94 -4.83 -11.51 -14.46
CA THR A 94 -5.22 -12.92 -14.48
C THR A 94 -4.40 -13.68 -13.44
N ILE A 95 -5.11 -14.40 -12.57
CA ILE A 95 -4.56 -15.26 -11.53
C ILE A 95 -4.87 -16.69 -11.92
N GLY A 96 -3.87 -17.56 -11.97
CA GLY A 96 -4.06 -18.97 -12.31
C GLY A 96 -4.67 -19.75 -11.15
N ILE A 97 -5.47 -20.77 -11.46
CA ILE A 97 -6.05 -21.71 -10.50
C ILE A 97 -5.39 -23.07 -10.70
N THR A 98 -4.85 -23.64 -9.63
CA THR A 98 -4.20 -24.96 -9.66
C THR A 98 -5.17 -26.10 -9.41
N ASN A 99 -6.21 -25.87 -8.60
CA ASN A 99 -7.28 -26.84 -8.34
C ASN A 99 -8.62 -26.12 -8.09
N TYR A 100 -9.45 -26.07 -9.12
CA TYR A 100 -10.72 -25.35 -9.08
C TYR A 100 -11.71 -25.94 -8.09
N GLN A 101 -11.87 -27.27 -8.08
CA GLN A 101 -12.84 -27.91 -7.21
C GLN A 101 -12.48 -27.72 -5.73
N ALA A 102 -11.19 -27.83 -5.39
CA ALA A 102 -10.73 -27.60 -4.03
C ALA A 102 -10.86 -26.13 -3.61
N LEU A 103 -10.59 -25.19 -4.52
CA LEU A 103 -10.82 -23.76 -4.28
C LEU A 103 -12.29 -23.45 -3.99
N VAL A 104 -13.20 -23.95 -4.81
CA VAL A 104 -14.65 -23.76 -4.61
C VAL A 104 -15.10 -24.36 -3.28
N ASN A 105 -14.57 -25.53 -2.90
CA ASN A 105 -14.90 -26.14 -1.62
C ASN A 105 -14.40 -25.30 -0.43
N GLN A 106 -13.20 -24.71 -0.51
CA GLN A 106 -12.71 -23.85 0.57
C GLN A 106 -13.50 -22.55 0.68
N ILE A 107 -13.86 -21.92 -0.44
CA ILE A 107 -14.73 -20.73 -0.43
C ILE A 107 -16.08 -21.07 0.22
N LYS A 108 -16.70 -22.21 -0.15
CA LYS A 108 -17.96 -22.65 0.48
C LYS A 108 -17.85 -22.88 1.99
N ASN A 109 -16.67 -23.28 2.46
CA ASN A 109 -16.40 -23.54 3.86
C ASN A 109 -15.88 -22.30 4.62
N ASN A 110 -15.70 -21.15 3.96
CA ASN A 110 -15.01 -19.95 4.48
C ASN A 110 -13.57 -20.21 4.95
N ASP A 111 -12.91 -21.18 4.33
CA ASP A 111 -11.53 -21.61 4.63
C ASP A 111 -10.52 -21.10 3.60
N GLU A 112 -10.94 -20.27 2.65
CA GLU A 112 -10.04 -19.61 1.70
C GLU A 112 -9.80 -18.15 2.10
N TYR A 113 -8.55 -17.74 2.04
CA TYR A 113 -8.16 -16.34 2.13
C TYR A 113 -7.33 -15.96 0.91
N ILE A 114 -7.63 -14.79 0.36
CA ILE A 114 -6.82 -14.21 -0.72
C ILE A 114 -6.06 -13.02 -0.14
N SER A 115 -4.74 -13.07 -0.26
CA SER A 115 -3.86 -11.97 0.12
C SER A 115 -3.31 -11.28 -1.12
N ILE A 116 -3.38 -9.96 -1.12
CA ILE A 116 -2.82 -9.10 -2.17
C ILE A 116 -1.78 -8.20 -1.53
N LYS A 117 -0.54 -8.31 -2.02
CA LYS A 117 0.60 -7.49 -1.60
C LYS A 117 0.82 -6.39 -2.63
N LEU A 118 0.68 -5.14 -2.20
CA LEU A 118 0.84 -3.95 -3.02
C LEU A 118 2.04 -3.12 -2.53
N LYS A 119 2.73 -2.48 -3.46
CA LYS A 119 3.76 -1.48 -3.17
C LYS A 119 3.39 -0.16 -3.84
N ILE A 120 3.42 0.90 -3.04
CA ILE A 120 3.11 2.27 -3.45
C ILE A 120 4.23 3.15 -2.92
N GLN A 121 5.00 3.73 -3.84
CA GLN A 121 6.25 4.43 -3.49
C GLN A 121 7.16 3.54 -2.60
N ASN A 122 7.48 4.01 -1.39
CA ASN A 122 8.33 3.31 -0.42
C ASN A 122 7.53 2.48 0.60
N THR A 123 6.22 2.43 0.47
CA THR A 123 5.33 1.74 1.41
C THR A 123 4.82 0.45 0.79
N THR A 124 4.94 -0.65 1.53
CA THR A 124 4.36 -1.95 1.15
C THR A 124 3.16 -2.23 2.05
N ILE A 125 2.01 -2.53 1.43
CA ILE A 125 0.77 -2.84 2.13
C ILE A 125 0.33 -4.24 1.71
N THR A 126 -0.20 -5.01 2.66
CA THR A 126 -0.83 -6.29 2.39
C THR A 126 -2.26 -6.24 2.91
N SER A 127 -3.20 -6.62 2.06
CA SER A 127 -4.59 -6.85 2.46
C SER A 127 -4.87 -8.34 2.39
N VAL A 128 -5.60 -8.85 3.37
CA VAL A 128 -6.10 -10.22 3.42
C VAL A 128 -7.61 -10.15 3.54
N ASN A 129 -8.30 -10.79 2.61
CA ASN A 129 -9.76 -10.92 2.69
C ASN A 129 -10.13 -12.40 2.81
N LEU A 130 -11.07 -12.68 3.71
CA LEU A 130 -11.70 -13.99 3.82
C LEU A 130 -12.77 -14.07 2.73
N VAL A 131 -12.74 -15.16 1.96
CA VAL A 131 -13.61 -15.35 0.79
C VAL A 131 -14.59 -16.47 1.05
#